data_AF-A0AAV5WIK7-F1
#
_entry.id   AF-A0AAV5WIK7-F1
#
_cell.length_a   1.000
_cell.length_b   1.000
_cell.length_c   1.000
_cell.angle_alpha   90.00
_cell.angle_beta   90.00
_cell.angle_gamma   90.00
#
_symmetry.space_group_name_H-M   'P 1'
#
loop_
_entity.id
_entity.type
_entity.pdbx_description
1 polymer ?
#
loop_
_entity_poly.entity_id
_entity_poly.type
_entity_poly.pdbx_seq_one_letter_code
_entity_poly.pdbx_strand_id
1 'polypeptide(L)' 'RRIEKDLQCPQCDKLYDNVVGLTKHLRHIHDTTPFKAGIVFRCACGKETVSNNHAYKCDQASSAVIIPVQESINYKE' A
#
# COMPACT_ATOMS: atom_id res chain seq x y z
N ARG A 1 16.15 14.42 -9.72
CA ARG A 1 15.25 13.29 -10.04
C ARG A 1 14.17 13.29 -8.98
N ARG A 2 12.96 13.71 -9.35
CA ARG A 2 11.86 14.00 -8.43
C ARG A 2 11.23 12.67 -8.01
N ILE A 3 11.68 12.09 -6.90
CA ILE A 3 10.95 10.99 -6.24
C ILE A 3 9.86 11.66 -5.41
N GLU A 4 8.85 12.22 -6.07
CA GLU A 4 7.63 12.67 -5.40
C GLU A 4 6.56 11.61 -5.67
N LYS A 5 6.45 10.66 -4.72
CA LYS A 5 5.20 9.94 -4.43
C LYS A 5 4.56 9.10 -5.54
N ASP A 6 5.29 8.66 -6.56
CA ASP A 6 4.79 7.62 -7.44
C ASP A 6 4.81 6.25 -6.72
N LEU A 7 3.65 5.60 -6.64
CA LEU A 7 3.51 4.26 -6.08
C LEU A 7 3.93 3.24 -7.13
N GLN A 8 5.19 2.83 -7.07
CA GLN A 8 5.74 1.84 -7.99
C GLN A 8 5.27 0.42 -7.65
N CYS A 9 4.96 -0.36 -8.68
CA CYS A 9 4.68 -1.78 -8.52
C CYS A 9 5.97 -2.55 -8.14
N PRO A 10 5.93 -3.45 -7.14
CA PRO A 10 7.09 -4.24 -6.76
C PRO A 10 7.44 -5.35 -7.77
N GLN A 11 6.54 -5.66 -8.72
CA GLN A 11 6.75 -6.71 -9.73
C GLN A 11 6.99 -6.16 -11.14
N CYS A 12 6.85 -4.85 -11.37
CA CYS A 12 7.13 -4.22 -12.65
C CYS A 12 7.39 -2.71 -12.52
N ASP A 13 7.92 -2.08 -13.57
CA ASP A 13 8.22 -0.65 -13.59
C ASP A 13 7.00 0.27 -13.77
N LYS A 14 5.77 -0.22 -13.55
CA LYS A 14 4.58 0.63 -13.60
C LYS A 14 4.46 1.50 -12.35
N LEU A 15 4.15 2.77 -12.59
CA LEU A 15 3.93 3.81 -11.59
C LEU A 15 2.45 4.16 -11.50
N TYR A 16 2.00 4.49 -10.30
CA TYR A 16 0.63 4.89 -10.02
C TYR A 16 0.60 6.14 -9.14
N ASP A 17 -0.30 7.06 -9.44
CA ASP A 17 -0.55 8.26 -8.64
C ASP A 17 -1.36 7.96 -7.37
N ASN A 18 -2.01 6.78 -7.29
CA ASN A 18 -2.87 6.41 -6.18
C ASN A 18 -2.85 4.92 -5.83
N VAL A 19 -3.15 4.64 -4.56
CA VAL A 19 -3.17 3.30 -3.94
C VAL A 19 -4.16 2.35 -4.63
N VAL A 20 -5.32 2.87 -5.01
CA VAL A 20 -6.41 2.09 -5.59
C VAL A 20 -5.98 1.54 -6.96
N GLY A 21 -5.30 2.36 -7.75
CA GLY A 21 -4.73 2.01 -9.05
C GLY A 21 -3.69 0.91 -8.93
N LEU A 22 -2.72 1.06 -8.02
CA LEU A 22 -1.72 0.03 -7.78
C LEU A 22 -2.35 -1.29 -7.29
N THR A 23 -3.31 -1.22 -6.37
CA THR A 23 -3.99 -2.41 -5.83
C THR A 23 -4.75 -3.17 -6.92
N LYS A 24 -5.49 -2.45 -7.78
CA LYS A 24 -6.16 -3.04 -8.94
C LYS A 24 -5.15 -3.65 -9.90
N HIS A 25 -4.07 -2.95 -10.19
CA HIS A 25 -3.00 -3.44 -11.04
C HIS A 25 -2.41 -4.77 -10.54
N LEU A 26 -2.04 -4.84 -9.26
CA LEU A 26 -1.54 -6.08 -8.66
C LEU A 26 -2.52 -7.25 -8.84
N ARG A 27 -3.81 -6.99 -8.64
CA ARG A 27 -4.84 -8.01 -8.78
C ARG A 27 -5.07 -8.46 -10.22
N HIS A 28 -5.07 -7.53 -11.18
CA HIS A 28 -5.41 -7.84 -12.57
C HIS A 28 -4.22 -8.26 -13.44
N ILE A 29 -3.01 -7.76 -13.13
CA ILE A 29 -1.81 -7.99 -13.94
C ILE A 29 -0.92 -9.07 -13.32
N HIS A 30 -0.86 -9.13 -11.98
CA HIS A 30 0.03 -10.04 -11.25
C HIS A 30 -0.73 -11.12 -10.47
N ASP A 31 -2.06 -11.16 -10.57
CA ASP A 31 -2.96 -12.05 -9.80
C ASP A 31 -2.63 -12.09 -8.29
N THR A 32 -2.20 -10.95 -7.76
CA THR A 32 -1.67 -10.85 -6.39
C THR A 32 -2.37 -9.77 -5.59
N THR A 33 -2.21 -9.83 -4.28
CA THR A 33 -2.68 -8.80 -3.35
C THR A 33 -1.52 -7.92 -2.90
N PRO A 34 -1.78 -6.68 -2.44
CA PRO A 34 -0.73 -5.83 -1.88
C PRO A 34 0.10 -6.57 -0.83
N PHE A 35 -0.56 -7.29 0.07
CA PHE A 35 0.12 -8.09 1.10
C PHE A 35 1.04 -9.17 0.52
N LYS A 36 0.57 -9.96 -0.44
CA LYS A 36 1.40 -10.98 -1.12
C LYS A 36 2.52 -10.35 -1.95
N ALA A 37 2.35 -9.11 -2.41
CA ALA A 37 3.36 -8.32 -3.09
C ALA A 37 4.34 -7.64 -2.12
N GLY A 38 4.24 -7.92 -0.81
CA GLY A 38 5.13 -7.35 0.21
C GLY A 38 4.79 -5.91 0.57
N ILE A 39 3.54 -5.48 0.42
CA ILE A 39 3.05 -4.13 0.69
C ILE A 39 1.98 -4.16 1.80
N VAL A 40 2.09 -3.24 2.76
CA VAL A 40 1.04 -2.97 3.75
C VAL A 40 0.66 -1.49 3.77
N PHE A 41 -0.57 -1.21 4.19
CA PHE A 41 -1.09 0.15 4.32
C PHE A 41 -0.95 0.61 5.77
N ARG A 42 -0.14 1.64 6.00
CA ARG A 42 0.00 2.28 7.31
C ARG A 42 -0.82 3.56 7.32
N CYS A 43 -1.82 3.60 8.18
CA CYS A 43 -2.60 4.80 8.46
C CYS A 43 -1.78 5.75 9.36
N ALA A 44 -2.05 7.05 9.29
CA ALA A 44 -1.36 8.03 10.14
C ALA A 44 -1.65 7.83 11.65
N CYS A 45 -2.74 7.12 12.00
CA CYS A 45 -2.99 6.67 13.37
C CYS A 45 -2.04 5.55 13.85
N GLY A 46 -1.11 5.10 13.00
CA GLY A 46 -0.17 4.02 13.27
C GLY A 46 -0.69 2.63 12.92
N LYS A 47 -1.95 2.48 12.52
CA LYS A 47 -2.53 1.18 12.22
C LYS A 47 -2.09 0.66 10.85
N GLU A 48 -1.54 -0.55 10.86
CA GLU A 48 -1.13 -1.28 9.67
C GLU A 48 -2.25 -2.23 9.24
N THR A 49 -2.55 -2.23 7.94
CA THR A 49 -3.64 -3.05 7.39
C THR A 49 -3.26 -3.55 6.00
N VAL A 50 -3.83 -4.68 5.61
CA VAL A 50 -3.65 -5.26 4.26
C VAL A 50 -4.55 -4.60 3.20
N SER A 51 -5.39 -3.64 3.60
CA SER A 51 -6.29 -2.91 2.71
C SER A 51 -6.39 -1.44 3.13
N ASN A 52 -6.56 -0.54 2.16
CA ASN A 52 -6.77 0.89 2.42
C ASN A 52 -8.13 1.22 3.10
N ASN A 53 -8.96 0.20 3.41
CA ASN A 53 -10.31 0.40 3.93
C ASN A 53 -10.34 1.04 5.33
N HIS A 54 -9.29 0.83 6.13
CA HIS A 54 -9.22 1.45 7.45
C HIS A 54 -9.10 2.98 7.37
N ALA A 55 -8.28 3.52 6.47
CA ALA A 55 -8.08 4.96 6.34
C ALA A 55 -9.38 5.69 5.96
N TYR A 56 -10.22 5.11 5.10
CA TYR A 56 -11.50 5.74 4.75
C TYR A 56 -12.47 5.89 5.92
N LYS A 57 -12.31 5.10 6.98
CA LYS A 57 -13.17 5.10 8.16
C LYS A 57 -12.46 5.63 9.41
N CYS A 58 -11.22 6.10 9.26
CA CYS A 58 -10.42 6.56 10.38
C CYS A 58 -10.66 8.05 10.60
N ASP A 59 -11.21 8.38 11.77
CA ASP A 59 -11.43 9.77 12.20
C ASP A 59 -10.12 10.57 12.32
N GLN A 60 -9.02 9.87 12.60
CA GLN A 60 -7.68 10.45 12.77
C GLN A 60 -6.96 10.72 11.45
N ALA A 61 -7.39 10.10 10.34
CA ALA A 61 -6.68 10.22 9.08
C ALA A 61 -7.53 9.77 7.89
N SER A 62 -7.61 10.60 6.86
CA SER A 62 -8.34 10.27 5.62
C SER A 62 -7.49 9.51 4.58
N SER A 63 -6.22 9.23 4.88
CA SER A 63 -5.30 8.57 3.94
C SER A 63 -4.33 7.62 4.64
N ALA A 64 -4.08 6.46 4.02
CA ALA A 64 -2.98 5.57 4.38
C ALA A 64 -1.83 5.72 3.37
N VAL A 65 -0.62 5.53 3.86
CA VAL A 65 0.58 5.38 3.02
C VAL A 65 0.88 3.90 2.81
N ILE A 66 1.42 3.57 1.64
CA ILE A 66 1.99 2.25 1.38
C ILE A 66 3.40 2.21 1.97
N ILE A 67 3.69 1.14 2.70
CA ILE A 67 5.05 0.80 3.13
C ILE A 67 5.34 -0.65 2.75
N PRO A 68 6.61 -1.01 2.53
CA PRO A 68 6.98 -2.41 2.35
C PRO A 68 6.79 -3.18 3.67
N VAL A 69 6.42 -4.45 3.56
CA VAL A 69 6.18 -5.36 4.70
C VAL A 69 7.41 -5.51 5.60
N GLN A 70 8.62 -5.35 5.04
CA GLN A 70 9.88 -5.39 5.78
C GLN A 70 9.99 -4.27 6.82
N GLU A 71 9.30 -3.15 6.62
CA GLU A 71 9.25 -2.01 7.54
C GLU A 71 8.01 -2.04 8.45
N SER A 72 7.22 -3.13 8.41
CA SER A 72 6.03 -3.27 9.23
C SER A 72 6.33 -3.87 10.59
N ILE A 73 5.81 -3.24 11.65
CA ILE A 73 6.09 -3.65 13.04
C ILE A 73 5.21 -4.83 13.48
N ASN A 74 4.15 -5.16 12.72
CA ASN A 74 3.27 -6.31 12.95
C ASN A 74 3.65 -7.58 12.15
N TYR A 75 4.73 -7.61 11.38
CA TYR A 75 5.15 -8.82 10.64
C TYR A 75 5.99 -9.75 11.51
N LYS A 76 5.38 -10.27 12.57
CA LYS A 76 5.74 -11.53 13.21
C LYS A 76 4.44 -12.24 13.58
N GLU A 77 4.16 -13.29 12.80
CA GLU A 77 3.31 -14.47 13.06
C GLU A 77 1.92 -14.31 13.71
#